data_AF-A0A1E9CRM0-F1
#
_entry.id   AF-A0A1E9CRM0-F1
#
_cell.length_a   1.000
_cell.length_b   1.000
_cell.length_c   1.000
_cell.angle_alpha   90.00
_cell.angle_beta   90.00
_cell.angle_gamma   90.00
#
_symmetry.space_group_name_H-M   'P 1'
#
loop_
_entity.id
_entity.type
_entity.pdbx_description
1 polymer ?
#
loop_
_entity_poly.entity_id
_entity_poly.type
_entity_poly.pdbx_seq_one_letter_code
_entity_poly.pdbx_strand_id
1 'polypeptide(L)'
;MRKQFIQQSNSQKRAKNFFDTIASDDTLQIIVGQDNSGTFLLWQDEYYMELYLALCNMSIKLSKVNTINFLKWLKGNKQDLSFLIHPVFGQECIALNAVELSKKIVSNMDSDGDYYDTLRQNDLL
;
A
#
# COMPACT_ATOMS: atom_id res chain seq x y z
N MET A 1 18.99 7.28 3.44
CA MET A 1 17.92 8.30 3.54
C MET A 1 17.59 8.58 4.99
N ARG A 2 17.28 9.83 5.38
CA ARG A 2 16.77 10.15 6.73
C ARG A 2 15.31 9.69 6.78
N LYS A 3 14.96 8.69 7.59
CA LYS A 3 13.56 8.25 7.76
C LYS A 3 12.73 9.46 8.21
N GLN A 4 11.81 9.91 7.35
CA GLN A 4 10.87 10.96 7.73
C GLN A 4 9.97 10.41 8.84
N PHE A 5 9.72 11.17 9.91
CA PHE A 5 8.80 10.76 10.99
C PHE A 5 7.33 10.87 10.55
N ILE A 6 6.94 10.18 9.48
CA ILE A 6 5.63 10.31 8.86
C ILE A 6 4.51 9.82 9.77
N GLN A 7 4.79 8.97 10.76
CA GLN A 7 3.84 8.57 11.80
C GLN A 7 3.34 9.73 12.68
N GLN A 8 4.06 10.86 12.73
CA GLN A 8 3.59 12.10 13.38
C GLN A 8 2.77 13.00 12.44
N SER A 9 2.69 12.66 11.14
CA SER A 9 1.86 13.36 10.17
C SER A 9 0.46 12.74 10.05
N ASN A 10 -0.51 13.54 9.61
CA ASN A 10 -1.89 13.11 9.45
C ASN A 10 -2.07 11.99 8.39
N SER A 11 -3.26 11.36 8.41
CA SER A 11 -3.64 10.26 7.53
C SER A 11 -3.41 10.57 6.04
N GLN A 12 -3.76 11.78 5.59
CA GLN A 12 -3.57 12.23 4.21
C GLN A 12 -2.09 12.28 3.79
N LYS A 13 -1.21 12.87 4.61
CA LYS A 13 0.23 12.95 4.30
C LYS A 13 0.89 11.57 4.32
N ARG A 14 0.49 10.69 5.23
CA ARG A 14 0.98 9.30 5.25
C ARG A 14 0.54 8.52 4.01
N ALA A 15 -0.72 8.67 3.60
CA ALA A 15 -1.23 8.04 2.38
C ALA A 15 -0.54 8.56 1.11
N LYS A 16 -0.30 9.88 0.99
CA LYS A 16 0.47 10.44 -0.13
C LYS A 16 1.87 9.81 -0.18
N ASN A 17 2.61 9.88 0.93
CA ASN A 17 3.96 9.30 1.02
C ASN A 17 3.98 7.80 0.74
N PHE A 18 2.92 7.05 1.10
CA PHE A 18 2.78 5.65 0.72
C PHE A 18 2.71 5.50 -0.80
N PHE A 19 1.77 6.16 -1.48
CA PHE A 19 1.61 6.06 -2.93
C PHE A 19 2.85 6.54 -3.70
N ASP A 20 3.46 7.64 -3.28
CA ASP A 20 4.72 8.16 -3.84
C ASP A 20 5.88 7.15 -3.73
N THR A 21 5.87 6.26 -2.72
CA THR A 21 6.96 5.29 -2.48
C THR A 21 6.71 3.95 -3.15
N ILE A 22 5.49 3.41 -3.07
CA ILE A 22 5.21 2.06 -3.60
C ILE A 22 5.19 2.01 -5.14
N ALA A 23 5.07 3.17 -5.78
CA ALA A 23 5.06 3.36 -7.23
C ALA A 23 6.45 3.65 -7.81
N SER A 24 7.45 4.04 -7.00
CA SER A 24 8.75 4.49 -7.51
C SER A 24 9.70 3.35 -7.87
N ASP A 25 10.55 3.59 -8.86
CA ASP A 25 11.60 2.67 -9.36
C ASP A 25 12.50 2.11 -8.26
N ASP A 26 12.86 2.94 -7.29
CA ASP A 26 13.73 2.56 -6.17
C ASP A 26 13.10 1.49 -5.25
N THR A 27 11.77 1.30 -5.30
CA THR A 27 11.05 0.43 -4.36
C THR A 27 10.12 -0.58 -5.05
N LEU A 28 9.18 -0.12 -5.90
CA LEU A 28 8.17 -0.90 -6.62
C LEU A 28 7.55 -2.07 -5.83
N GLN A 29 7.20 -1.82 -4.57
CA GLN A 29 6.90 -2.87 -3.59
C GLN A 29 5.97 -2.37 -2.49
N ILE A 30 5.08 -3.25 -2.05
CA ILE A 30 4.11 -3.05 -0.96
C ILE A 30 4.33 -4.13 0.10
N ILE A 31 4.25 -3.74 1.37
CA ILE A 31 4.14 -4.66 2.50
C ILE A 31 2.67 -4.78 2.87
N VAL A 32 2.15 -6.00 2.79
CA VAL A 32 0.76 -6.37 3.03
C VAL A 32 0.67 -7.16 4.33
N GLY A 33 -0.05 -6.63 5.31
CA GLY A 33 -0.48 -7.33 6.51
C GLY A 33 -1.91 -7.86 6.37
N GLN A 34 -2.18 -9.06 6.86
CA GLN A 34 -3.51 -9.66 6.93
C GLN A 34 -3.72 -10.30 8.32
N ASP A 35 -4.77 -9.90 9.02
CA ASP A 35 -5.18 -10.41 10.35
C ASP A 35 -6.39 -11.36 10.29
N ASN A 36 -6.75 -11.81 9.08
CA ASN A 36 -7.95 -12.58 8.73
C ASN A 36 -9.30 -11.86 8.92
N SER A 37 -9.34 -10.56 9.19
CA SER A 37 -10.58 -9.77 9.29
C SER A 37 -11.28 -9.49 7.95
N GLY A 38 -10.63 -9.80 6.82
CA GLY A 38 -11.01 -9.33 5.49
C GLY A 38 -10.48 -7.92 5.15
N THR A 39 -9.87 -7.24 6.11
CA THR A 39 -9.14 -5.99 5.90
C THR A 39 -7.64 -6.27 5.75
N PHE A 40 -7.00 -5.61 4.79
CA PHE A 40 -5.56 -5.66 4.57
C PHE A 40 -4.89 -4.37 5.04
N LEU A 41 -3.71 -4.48 5.64
CA LEU A 41 -2.92 -3.36 6.17
C LEU A 41 -1.74 -3.11 5.22
N LEU A 42 -1.58 -1.88 4.72
CA LEU A 42 -0.57 -1.57 3.70
C LEU A 42 0.49 -0.59 4.21
N TRP A 43 1.77 -0.96 4.05
CA TRP A 43 2.93 -0.11 4.32
C TRP A 43 3.95 -0.16 3.17
N GLN A 44 4.79 0.87 3.07
CA GLN A 44 5.85 0.99 2.07
C GLN A 44 7.26 0.63 2.60
N ASP A 45 7.46 0.61 3.92
CA ASP A 45 8.75 0.35 4.58
C ASP A 45 8.51 -0.47 5.87
N GLU A 46 9.39 -1.44 6.11
CA GLU A 46 9.30 -2.41 7.21
C GLU A 46 9.28 -1.73 8.57
N TYR A 47 9.99 -0.62 8.75
CA TYR A 47 10.07 0.13 10.01
C TYR A 47 8.71 0.59 10.54
N TYR A 48 7.82 1.02 9.66
CA TYR A 48 6.50 1.50 10.07
C TYR A 48 5.55 0.34 10.39
N MET A 49 5.74 -0.79 9.69
CA MET A 49 5.06 -2.05 9.97
C MET A 49 5.53 -2.63 11.32
N GLU A 50 6.84 -2.69 11.59
CA GLU A 50 7.42 -3.16 12.85
C GLU A 50 6.89 -2.37 14.05
N LEU A 51 6.85 -1.03 13.94
CA LEU A 51 6.30 -0.16 14.98
C LEU A 51 4.80 -0.35 15.20
N TYR A 52 4.04 -0.71 14.15
CA TYR A 52 2.65 -1.10 14.30
C TYR A 52 2.55 -2.46 15.02
N LEU A 53 3.27 -3.48 14.54
CA LEU A 53 3.23 -4.83 15.14
C LEU A 53 3.68 -4.86 16.60
N ALA A 54 4.68 -4.08 16.98
CA ALA A 54 5.16 -3.97 18.37
C ALA A 54 4.08 -3.45 19.35
N LEU A 55 3.05 -2.77 18.84
CA LEU A 55 1.90 -2.27 19.61
C LEU A 55 0.62 -3.11 19.37
N CYS A 56 0.67 -4.07 18.44
CA CYS A 56 -0.48 -4.87 18.03
C CYS A 56 -0.48 -6.23 18.72
N ASN A 57 -1.52 -6.51 19.50
CA ASN A 57 -1.71 -7.82 20.13
C ASN A 57 -2.39 -8.86 19.20
N MET A 58 -2.43 -8.61 17.89
CA MET A 58 -3.06 -9.50 16.90
C MET A 58 -2.01 -10.20 16.03
N SER A 59 -2.27 -11.46 15.67
CA SER A 59 -1.41 -12.20 14.75
C SER A 59 -1.65 -11.73 13.31
N ILE A 60 -0.71 -10.95 12.78
CA ILE A 60 -0.75 -10.42 11.41
C ILE A 60 0.21 -11.22 10.55
N LYS A 61 -0.31 -11.86 9.49
CA LYS A 61 0.50 -12.46 8.43
C LYS A 61 1.03 -11.36 7.52
N LEU A 62 2.34 -11.29 7.35
CA LEU A 62 3.01 -10.34 6.47
C LEU A 62 3.37 -10.98 5.12
N SER A 63 3.29 -10.17 4.07
CA SER A 63 3.80 -10.48 2.72
C SER A 63 4.41 -9.22 2.09
N LYS A 64 5.63 -9.33 1.57
CA LYS A 64 6.33 -8.27 0.82
C LYS A 64 6.16 -8.58 -0.66
N VAL A 65 5.45 -7.72 -1.40
CA VAL A 65 4.92 -8.02 -2.75
C VAL A 65 5.30 -6.90 -3.71
N ASN A 66 5.75 -7.24 -4.91
CA ASN A 66 5.96 -6.26 -5.98
C ASN A 66 4.62 -5.60 -6.39
N THR A 67 4.63 -4.28 -6.61
CA THR A 67 3.42 -3.48 -6.88
C THR A 67 2.63 -3.94 -8.11
N ILE A 68 3.31 -4.33 -9.20
CA ILE A 68 2.63 -4.85 -10.41
C ILE A 68 1.95 -6.20 -10.13
N ASN A 69 2.59 -7.10 -9.39
CA ASN A 69 1.98 -8.38 -9.01
C ASN A 69 0.80 -8.20 -8.06
N PHE A 70 0.85 -7.21 -7.16
CA PHE A 70 -0.27 -6.84 -6.30
C PHE A 70 -1.45 -6.28 -7.11
N LEU A 71 -1.20 -5.38 -8.08
CA LEU A 71 -2.23 -4.87 -9.00
C LEU A 71 -2.90 -5.98 -9.83
N LYS A 72 -2.12 -6.93 -10.36
CA LYS A 72 -2.67 -8.12 -11.05
C LYS A 72 -3.58 -8.93 -10.15
N TRP A 73 -3.18 -9.15 -8.90
CA TRP A 73 -4.00 -9.86 -7.92
C TRP A 73 -5.30 -9.10 -7.62
N LEU A 74 -5.26 -7.77 -7.45
CA LEU A 74 -6.47 -6.95 -7.30
C LEU A 74 -7.40 -7.05 -8.52
N LYS A 75 -6.88 -7.01 -9.76
CA LYS A 75 -7.68 -7.16 -10.98
C LYS A 75 -8.35 -8.54 -11.08
N GLY A 76 -7.61 -9.59 -10.70
CA GLY A 76 -8.09 -10.97 -10.69
C GLY A 76 -9.11 -11.27 -9.59
N ASN A 77 -8.95 -10.68 -8.40
CA ASN A 77 -9.83 -10.92 -7.27
C ASN A 77 -11.22 -10.28 -7.47
N LYS A 78 -12.27 -10.97 -7.07
CA LYS A 78 -13.68 -10.54 -7.14
C LYS A 78 -14.34 -10.40 -5.76
N GLN A 79 -13.57 -10.60 -4.68
CA GLN A 79 -13.99 -10.31 -3.32
C GLN A 79 -14.07 -8.81 -3.09
N ASP A 80 -15.03 -8.37 -2.30
CA ASP A 80 -15.03 -7.02 -1.76
C ASP A 80 -14.00 -6.95 -0.62
N LEU A 81 -12.97 -6.12 -0.80
CA LEU A 81 -11.78 -6.06 0.06
C LEU A 81 -11.52 -4.63 0.50
N SER A 82 -11.23 -4.48 1.79
CA SER A 82 -10.86 -3.21 2.42
C SER A 82 -9.36 -3.13 2.66
N PHE A 83 -8.77 -1.96 2.43
CA PHE A 83 -7.34 -1.71 2.56
C PHE A 83 -7.09 -0.46 3.42
N LEU A 84 -6.36 -0.61 4.52
CA LEU A 84 -5.92 0.48 5.39
C LEU A 84 -4.54 0.96 4.95
N ILE A 85 -4.46 2.22 4.54
CA ILE A 85 -3.24 2.84 4.02
C ILE A 85 -2.41 3.45 5.15
N HIS A 86 -1.24 2.87 5.39
CA HIS A 86 -0.30 3.28 6.44
C HIS A 86 -0.97 3.50 7.80
N PRO A 87 -1.55 2.43 8.40
CA PRO A 87 -2.18 2.51 9.70
C PRO A 87 -1.13 2.80 10.79
N VAL A 88 -1.54 3.61 11.78
CA VAL A 88 -0.76 3.99 12.95
C VAL A 88 -1.68 3.90 14.16
N PHE A 89 -1.20 3.32 15.27
CA PHE A 89 -2.02 3.13 16.46
C PHE A 89 -2.61 4.43 17.01
N GLY A 90 -3.89 4.39 17.37
CA GLY A 90 -4.61 5.54 17.95
C GLY A 90 -4.85 6.71 16.98
N GLN A 91 -4.60 6.55 15.68
CA GLN A 91 -4.79 7.61 14.69
C GLN A 91 -5.75 7.18 13.58
N GLU A 92 -6.42 8.16 12.96
CA GLU A 92 -7.17 7.95 11.73
C GLU A 92 -6.30 7.34 10.63
N CYS A 93 -6.90 6.46 9.82
CA CYS A 93 -6.28 5.82 8.68
C CYS A 93 -7.21 5.96 7.47
N ILE A 94 -6.64 6.04 6.27
CA ILE A 94 -7.44 6.04 5.03
C ILE A 94 -7.77 4.59 4.70
N ALA A 95 -9.06 4.26 4.69
CA ALA A 95 -9.58 3.03 4.11
C ALA A 95 -9.91 3.24 2.63
N LEU A 96 -9.60 2.26 1.79
CA LEU A 96 -9.98 2.22 0.37
C LEU A 96 -10.48 0.82 0.02
N ASN A 97 -11.41 0.71 -0.93
CA ASN A 97 -11.73 -0.57 -1.54
C ASN A 97 -10.73 -0.94 -2.67
N ALA A 98 -10.78 -2.19 -3.15
CA ALA A 98 -9.90 -2.69 -4.20
C ALA A 98 -9.86 -1.81 -5.47
N VAL A 99 -11.00 -1.24 -5.89
CA VAL A 99 -11.11 -0.42 -7.11
C VAL A 99 -10.48 0.96 -6.91
N GLU A 100 -10.73 1.60 -5.78
CA GLU A 100 -10.14 2.89 -5.41
C GLU A 100 -8.62 2.79 -5.24
N LEU A 101 -8.16 1.72 -4.57
CA LEU A 101 -6.75 1.44 -4.37
C LEU A 101 -6.04 1.22 -5.71
N SER A 102 -6.58 0.35 -6.57
CA SER A 102 -6.01 0.08 -7.90
C SER A 102 -5.88 1.37 -8.73
N LYS A 103 -6.96 2.18 -8.78
CA LYS A 103 -6.96 3.46 -9.51
C LYS A 103 -5.91 4.44 -8.98
N LYS A 104 -5.74 4.54 -7.66
CA LYS A 104 -4.72 5.43 -7.05
C LYS A 104 -3.30 4.99 -7.36
N ILE A 105 -3.00 3.69 -7.25
CA ILE A 105 -1.65 3.18 -7.57
C ILE A 105 -1.35 3.40 -9.06
N VAL A 106 -2.26 2.98 -9.95
CA VAL A 106 -2.09 3.14 -11.40
C VAL A 106 -1.94 4.61 -11.80
N SER A 107 -2.76 5.51 -11.24
CA SER A 107 -2.65 6.95 -11.54
C SER A 107 -1.35 7.59 -11.05
N ASN A 108 -0.77 7.11 -9.94
CA ASN A 108 0.56 7.56 -9.50
C ASN A 108 1.64 7.07 -10.47
N MET A 109 1.65 5.76 -10.78
CA MET A 109 2.63 5.15 -11.69
C MET A 109 2.58 5.73 -13.12
N ASP A 110 1.38 6.01 -13.64
CA ASP A 110 1.20 6.66 -14.94
C ASP A 110 1.68 8.12 -14.93
N SER A 111 1.51 8.85 -13.81
CA SER A 111 1.99 10.23 -13.68
C SER A 111 3.52 10.36 -13.60
N ASP A 112 4.21 9.31 -13.17
CA ASP A 112 5.67 9.22 -13.21
C ASP A 112 6.21 8.90 -14.62
N GLY A 113 5.34 8.53 -15.58
CA GLY A 113 5.64 8.37 -17.00
C GLY A 113 6.37 7.07 -17.38
N ASP A 114 7.29 6.61 -16.55
CA ASP A 114 8.16 5.45 -16.84
C ASP A 114 7.42 4.09 -16.80
N TYR A 115 6.21 4.05 -16.21
CA TYR A 115 5.42 2.82 -16.09
C TYR A 115 4.36 2.58 -17.16
N TYR A 116 4.11 3.51 -18.10
CA TYR A 116 3.01 3.38 -19.06
C TYR A 116 3.03 2.04 -19.82
N ASP A 117 4.17 1.69 -20.42
CA ASP A 117 4.32 0.44 -21.16
C ASP A 117 4.25 -0.78 -20.23
N THR A 118 4.79 -0.69 -19.01
CA THR A 118 4.70 -1.75 -18.01
C THR A 118 3.24 -2.02 -17.62
N LEU A 119 2.45 -0.97 -17.34
CA LEU A 119 1.04 -1.12 -17.00
C LEU A 119 0.24 -1.68 -18.17
N ARG A 120 0.48 -1.19 -19.39
CA ARG A 120 -0.17 -1.64 -20.62
C ARG A 120 0.12 -3.11 -20.95
N GLN A 121 1.39 -3.52 -20.90
CA GLN A 121 1.80 -4.91 -21.16
C GLN A 121 1.24 -5.90 -20.13
N ASN A 122 0.90 -5.43 -18.93
CA ASN A 122 0.33 -6.24 -17.86
C ASN A 122 -1.20 -6.13 -17.76
N ASP A 123 -1.86 -5.47 -18.73
CA ASP A 123 -3.32 -5.27 -18.77
C ASP A 123 -3.84 -4.57 -17.49
N LEU A 124 -3.17 -3.47 -17.10
CA LEU A 124 -3.48 -2.66 -15.91
C LEU A 124 -3.95 -1.22 -16.23
N LEU A 125 -4.04 -0.87 -17.52
CA LEU A 125 -4.66 0.36 -18.06
C LEU A 125 -5.96 0.03 -18.80
#